data_AF-A0A957RHJ3-F1
#
_entry.id   AF-A0A957RHJ3-F1
#
_cell.length_a   1.000
_cell.length_b   1.000
_cell.length_c   1.000
_cell.angle_alpha   90.00
_cell.angle_beta   90.00
_cell.angle_gamma   90.00
#
_symmetry.space_group_name_H-M   'P 1'
#
loop_
_entity.id
_entity.type
_entity.pdbx_description
1 polymer ?
#
loop_
_entity_poly.entity_id
_entity_poly.type
_entity_poly.pdbx_seq_one_letter_code
_entity_poly.pdbx_strand_id
1 'polypeptide(L)' 'QEVLRDAVSALNQNPKDARLYRALWHTYIEPETTQEKTAERLDLPFNTYRYHLANGIDRLTAVLWRRTRPHTP' A
#
# COMPACT_ATOMS: atom_id res chain seq x y z
N GLN A 1 8.35 6.00 10.70
CA GLN A 1 7.19 6.81 10.28
C GLN A 1 5.91 6.03 10.59
N GLU A 2 5.29 6.27 11.74
CA GLU A 2 4.24 5.41 12.32
C GLU A 2 2.89 5.53 11.57
N VAL A 3 2.48 6.76 11.24
CA VAL A 3 1.22 7.04 10.52
C VAL A 3 1.10 6.29 9.19
N LEU A 4 2.19 6.20 8.43
CA LEU A 4 2.21 5.51 7.13
C LEU A 4 2.02 3.99 7.32
N ARG A 5 2.75 3.40 8.28
CA ARG A 5 2.63 1.99 8.62
C ARG A 5 1.20 1.66 9.03
N ASP A 6 0.60 2.44 9.92
CA ASP A 6 -0.78 2.22 10.37
C ASP A 6 -1.83 2.37 9.25
N ALA A 7 -1.60 3.30 8.33
CA ALA A 7 -2.49 3.51 7.20
C ALA A 7 -2.40 2.36 6.18
N VAL A 8 -1.19 1.86 5.93
CA VAL A 8 -0.98 0.67 5.08
C VAL A 8 -1.55 -0.57 5.77
N SER A 9 -1.29 -0.80 7.05
CA SER A 9 -1.83 -1.94 7.82
C SER A 9 -3.36 -1.97 7.83
N ALA A 10 -4.04 -0.82 7.81
CA ALA A 10 -5.50 -0.77 7.70
C ALA A 10 -6.03 -1.36 6.37
N LEU A 11 -5.23 -1.33 5.29
CA LEU A 11 -5.60 -1.94 4.02
C LEU A 11 -5.61 -3.47 4.11
N ASN A 12 -4.77 -4.06 4.96
CA ASN A 12 -4.72 -5.51 5.14
C ASN A 12 -6.00 -6.08 5.79
N GLN A 13 -6.82 -5.23 6.42
CA GLN A 13 -8.09 -5.65 7.04
C GLN A 13 -9.19 -5.97 6.02
N ASN A 14 -9.02 -5.56 4.75
CA ASN A 14 -9.95 -5.84 3.67
C ASN A 14 -9.33 -6.84 2.68
N PRO A 15 -9.90 -8.05 2.51
CA PRO A 15 -9.38 -9.05 1.57
C PRO A 15 -9.22 -8.53 0.14
N LYS A 16 -10.05 -7.57 -0.29
CA LYS A 16 -9.97 -6.96 -1.63
C LYS A 16 -8.72 -6.08 -1.81
N ASP A 17 -8.22 -5.51 -0.72
CA ASP A 17 -7.08 -4.58 -0.72
C ASP A 17 -5.75 -5.32 -0.43
N ALA A 18 -5.77 -6.63 -0.18
CA ALA A 18 -4.59 -7.41 0.23
C ALA A 18 -3.41 -7.34 -0.76
N ARG A 19 -3.68 -7.29 -2.07
CA ARG A 19 -2.64 -7.16 -3.10
C ARG A 19 -2.01 -5.76 -3.09
N LEU A 20 -2.81 -4.74 -2.82
CA LEU A 20 -2.35 -3.35 -2.69
C LEU A 20 -1.49 -3.19 -1.44
N TYR A 21 -1.94 -3.77 -0.32
CA TYR A 21 -1.19 -3.84 0.92
C TYR A 21 0.20 -4.44 0.71
N ARG A 22 0.29 -5.61 0.08
CA ARG A 22 1.58 -6.29 -0.17
C ARG A 22 2.53 -5.43 -1.00
N ALA A 23 2.02 -4.80 -2.07
CA ALA A 23 2.83 -3.89 -2.88
C ALA A 23 3.34 -2.71 -2.03
N LEU A 24 2.46 -1.99 -1.32
CA LEU A 24 2.86 -0.85 -0.48
C LEU A 24 3.84 -1.24 0.63
N TRP A 25 3.61 -2.38 1.28
CA TRP A 25 4.42 -2.83 2.40
C TRP A 25 5.86 -3.08 1.97
N HIS A 26 6.08 -3.88 0.93
CA HIS A 26 7.42 -4.22 0.46
C HIS A 26 8.09 -3.12 -0.37
N THR A 27 7.38 -2.04 -0.70
CA THR A 27 7.96 -0.88 -1.39
C THR A 27 8.32 0.26 -0.43
N TYR A 28 7.53 0.50 0.62
CA TYR A 28 7.69 1.67 1.48
C TYR A 28 7.87 1.37 2.97
N ILE A 29 7.41 0.23 3.46
CA ILE A 29 7.49 -0.12 4.89
C ILE A 29 8.69 -1.03 5.18
N GLU A 30 8.88 -2.04 4.35
CA GLU A 30 10.02 -2.97 4.37
C GLU A 30 10.63 -3.04 2.96
N PRO A 31 11.27 -1.95 2.49
CA PRO A 31 11.95 -1.95 1.21
C PRO A 31 13.17 -2.86 1.31
N GLU A 32 13.23 -3.89 0.46
CA GLU A 32 14.40 -4.77 0.44
C GLU A 32 15.41 -4.35 -0.62
N THR A 33 14.97 -3.96 -1.82
CA THR A 33 15.86 -3.59 -2.95
C THR A 33 15.10 -2.72 -3.99
N THR A 34 15.10 -3.11 -5.27
CA THR A 34 14.40 -2.42 -6.36
C THR A 34 12.95 -2.85 -6.44
N GLN A 35 12.13 -2.04 -7.10
CA GLN A 35 10.72 -2.37 -7.32
C GLN A 35 10.55 -3.67 -8.15
N GLU A 36 11.43 -3.92 -9.12
CA GLU A 36 11.46 -5.16 -9.91
C GLU A 36 11.73 -6.38 -9.03
N LYS A 37 12.67 -6.27 -8.08
CA LYS A 37 12.96 -7.36 -7.12
C LYS A 37 11.83 -7.58 -6.13
N THR A 38 11.14 -6.51 -5.71
CA THR A 38 9.90 -6.63 -4.94
C THR A 38 8.83 -7.36 -5.74
N ALA A 39 8.67 -7.07 -7.03
CA ALA A 39 7.72 -7.78 -7.90
C ALA A 39 8.06 -9.27 -8.03
N GLU A 40 9.34 -9.61 -8.25
CA GLU A 40 9.82 -11.01 -8.26
C GLU A 40 9.48 -11.73 -6.94
N ARG A 41 9.74 -11.10 -5.78
CA ARG A 41 9.44 -11.69 -4.47
C ARG A 41 7.95 -11.90 -4.23
N LEU A 42 7.12 -10.99 -4.74
CA LEU A 42 5.67 -11.10 -4.66
C LEU A 42 5.07 -12.08 -5.68
N ASP A 43 5.90 -12.70 -6.51
CA ASP A 43 5.50 -13.57 -7.62
C ASP A 43 4.55 -12.85 -8.59
N LEU A 44 4.91 -11.61 -8.96
CA LEU A 44 4.12 -10.75 -9.83
C LEU A 44 4.93 -10.32 -11.05
N PRO A 45 4.32 -10.32 -12.26
CA PRO A 45 4.84 -9.55 -13.37
C PRO A 45 5.02 -8.08 -12.99
N PHE A 46 6.11 -7.45 -13.41
CA PHE A 46 6.44 -6.09 -12.98
C PHE A 46 5.36 -5.05 -13.31
N ASN A 47 4.67 -5.18 -14.45
CA ASN A 47 3.53 -4.34 -14.82
C ASN A 47 2.33 -4.50 -13.85
N THR A 48 2.08 -5.72 -13.37
CA THR A 48 1.01 -6.05 -12.41
C THR A 48 1.35 -5.50 -11.05
N TYR A 49 2.60 -5.66 -10.61
CA TYR A 49 3.11 -5.01 -9.41
C TYR A 49 2.94 -3.49 -9.48
N ARG A 50 3.34 -2.84 -10.59
CA ARG A 50 3.19 -1.38 -10.76
C ARG A 50 1.73 -0.93 -10.73
N TYR A 51 0.83 -1.71 -11.34
CA TYR A 51 -0.61 -1.46 -11.25
C TYR A 51 -1.10 -1.57 -9.80
N HIS A 52 -0.71 -2.60 -9.05
CA HIS A 52 -1.07 -2.73 -7.63
C HIS A 52 -0.48 -1.63 -6.77
N LEU A 53 0.75 -1.21 -7.04
CA LEU A 53 1.39 -0.11 -6.31
C LEU A 53 0.64 1.21 -6.55
N ALA A 54 0.32 1.54 -7.80
CA ALA A 54 -0.41 2.76 -8.13
C ALA A 54 -1.80 2.79 -7.47
N ASN A 55 -2.60 1.74 -7.63
CA ASN A 55 -3.91 1.66 -6.98
C ASN A 55 -3.81 1.64 -5.46
N GLY A 56 -2.73 1.07 -4.91
CA GLY A 56 -2.44 1.10 -3.48
C GLY A 56 -2.20 2.51 -2.98
N ILE A 57 -1.43 3.32 -3.70
CA ILE A 57 -1.18 4.73 -3.37
C ILE A 57 -2.49 5.51 -3.38
N ASP A 58 -3.35 5.31 -4.39
CA ASP A 58 -4.66 5.96 -4.46
C ASP A 58 -5.55 5.57 -3.27
N ARG A 59 -5.60 4.28 -2.95
CA ARG A 59 -6.37 3.75 -1.83
C ARG A 59 -5.86 4.26 -0.48
N LEU A 60 -4.55 4.26 -0.29
CA LEU A 60 -3.87 4.77 0.89
C LEU A 60 -4.15 6.27 1.08
N THR A 61 -4.07 7.04 0.00
CA THR A 61 -4.39 8.46 -0.02
C THR A 61 -5.83 8.70 0.44
N ALA A 62 -6.79 7.93 -0.06
CA ALA A 62 -8.18 8.00 0.39
C ALA A 62 -8.37 7.65 1.88
N VAL A 63 -7.61 6.68 2.41
CA VAL A 63 -7.61 6.32 3.83
C VAL A 63 -7.06 7.47 4.68
N LEU A 64 -5.93 8.04 4.29
CA LEU A 64 -5.28 9.15 5.00
C LEU A 64 -6.19 10.38 5.02
N TRP A 65 -6.79 10.76 3.89
CA TRP A 65 -7.73 11.88 3.84
C TRP A 65 -8.94 11.68 4.76
N ARG A 66 -9.47 10.45 4.86
CA ARG A 66 -10.58 10.15 5.78
C ARG A 66 -10.18 10.33 7.25
N ARG A 67 -8.92 10.05 7.61
CA ARG A 67 -8.40 10.27 8.98
C ARG A 67 -8.22 11.76 9.30
N THR A 68 -7.84 12.56 8.31
CA THR A 68 -7.54 13.99 8.51
C THR A 68 -8.77 14.90 8.45
N ARG A 69 -9.91 14.44 7.92
CA ARG A 69 -11.12 15.28 7.93
C ARG A 69 -11.50 15.57 9.39
N PRO A 70 -11.57 16.85 9.81
CA PRO A 70 -12.11 17.17 11.12
C PRO A 70 -13.57 16.68 11.16
N HIS A 71 -13.89 15.90 12.19
CA HIS A 71 -15.28 15.63 12.53
C HIS A 71 -15.83 16.95 13.07
N THR A 72 -16.47 17.75 12.22
CA THR A 72 -17.24 18.90 12.69
C THR A 72 -18.53 18.35 13.31
N PRO A 73 -18.74 18.51 14.64
CA PRO A 73 -20.00 18.16 15.28
C PRO A 73 -21.14 19.08 14.83
#